data_AF-A0A542EQI1-F1
#
_entry.id   AF-A0A542EQI1-F1
#
_cell.length_a   1.000
_cell.length_b   1.000
_cell.length_c   1.000
_cell.angle_alpha   90.00
_cell.angle_beta   90.00
_cell.angle_gamma   90.00
#
_symmetry.space_group_name_H-M   'P 1'
#
loop_
_entity.id
_entity.type
_entity.pdbx_description
1 polymer ?
#
loop_
_entity_poly.entity_id
_entity_poly.type
_entity_poly.pdbx_seq_one_letter_code
_entity_poly.pdbx_strand_id
1 'polypeptide(L)'
;MKTLDRPLDDDDRAMADIAEVRDWRRLGGPQTGQTGAVPVRRLIKRVKSATNWKPWPINRRTVIDDQLDGWGFLTRRNTELAVYDDQVLPHSPFSGWVAFSIEAWDVDAAAEGLDEHWPQKFNLACRHWGQPSYVGVDSKTGFDDDWAPGAGIGRRHLAVWTPPGAEIHLYSNRPTLKPLTVSVGINYVVYLNEEGT
;
A
#
# COMPACT_ATOMS: atom_id res chain seq x y z
N MET A 1 10.30 -19.13 13.52
CA MET A 1 9.49 -17.94 13.16
C MET A 1 8.56 -17.52 14.29
N LYS A 2 8.24 -16.22 14.36
CA LYS A 2 7.17 -15.64 15.19
C LYS A 2 6.04 -15.12 14.31
N THR A 3 4.81 -15.23 14.78
CA THR A 3 3.63 -14.70 14.10
C THR A 3 2.91 -13.68 14.98
N LEU A 4 2.26 -12.73 14.33
CA LEU A 4 1.28 -11.85 14.94
C LEU A 4 0.04 -11.89 14.07
N ASP A 5 -1.10 -12.14 14.68
CA ASP A 5 -2.41 -12.05 14.04
C ASP A 5 -3.22 -11.03 14.81
N ARG A 6 -3.54 -9.92 14.15
CA ARG A 6 -4.18 -8.77 14.78
C ARG A 6 -5.48 -8.44 14.07
N PRO A 7 -6.44 -7.82 14.77
CA PRO A 7 -7.68 -7.36 14.16
C PRO A 7 -7.43 -6.50 12.91
N LEU A 8 -8.32 -6.61 11.93
CA LEU A 8 -8.24 -5.83 10.69
C LEU A 8 -8.86 -4.43 10.82
N ASP A 9 -9.13 -3.94 12.03
CA ASP A 9 -9.80 -2.65 12.24
C ASP A 9 -9.00 -1.47 11.66
N ASP A 10 -7.67 -1.56 11.73
CA ASP A 10 -6.76 -0.56 11.14
C ASP A 10 -6.83 -0.59 9.61
N ASP A 11 -6.83 -1.79 9.01
CA ASP A 11 -7.04 -1.95 7.57
C ASP A 11 -8.44 -1.51 7.14
N ASP A 12 -9.49 -1.81 7.90
CA ASP A 12 -10.86 -1.43 7.58
C ASP A 12 -11.01 0.09 7.50
N ARG A 13 -10.44 0.81 8.47
CA ARG A 13 -10.41 2.29 8.46
C ARG A 13 -9.60 2.84 7.29
N ALA A 14 -8.41 2.30 7.05
CA ALA A 14 -7.54 2.76 5.98
C ALA A 14 -8.14 2.50 4.58
N MET A 15 -8.70 1.32 4.36
CA MET A 15 -9.36 0.97 3.10
C MET A 15 -10.60 1.83 2.85
N ALA A 16 -11.37 2.15 3.90
CA ALA A 16 -12.49 3.10 3.81
C ALA A 16 -12.02 4.52 3.46
N ASP A 17 -10.92 5.00 4.05
CA ASP A 17 -10.37 6.32 3.72
C ASP A 17 -9.84 6.41 2.29
N ILE A 18 -9.21 5.34 1.79
CA ILE A 18 -8.76 5.22 0.40
C ILE A 18 -9.96 5.24 -0.55
N ALA A 19 -11.05 4.54 -0.19
CA ALA A 19 -12.28 4.50 -1.01
C ALA A 19 -12.98 5.86 -1.15
N GLU A 20 -12.72 6.84 -0.27
CA GLU A 20 -13.29 8.19 -0.37
C GLU A 20 -12.68 9.01 -1.53
N VAL A 21 -11.49 8.64 -2.01
CA VAL A 21 -10.83 9.33 -3.12
C VAL A 21 -11.43 8.83 -4.44
N ARG A 22 -12.30 9.65 -5.02
CA ARG A 22 -13.01 9.34 -6.28
C ARG A 22 -12.15 9.52 -7.53
N ASP A 23 -11.13 10.36 -7.46
CA ASP A 23 -10.28 10.71 -8.59
C ASP A 23 -8.84 10.98 -8.10
N TRP A 24 -7.97 10.00 -8.31
CA TRP A 24 -6.60 10.00 -7.81
C TRP A 24 -5.68 10.92 -8.61
N ARG A 25 -6.08 11.28 -9.83
CA ARG A 25 -5.37 12.23 -10.71
C ARG A 25 -5.16 13.60 -10.06
N ARG A 26 -5.91 13.91 -9.01
CA ARG A 26 -5.83 15.18 -8.26
C ARG A 26 -4.77 15.19 -7.15
N LEU A 27 -4.24 14.04 -6.76
CA LEU A 27 -3.29 13.92 -5.65
C LEU A 27 -1.84 14.05 -6.13
N GLY A 28 -1.54 13.43 -7.27
CA GLY A 28 -0.21 13.36 -7.86
C GLY A 28 -0.25 12.51 -9.13
N GLY A 29 0.92 12.03 -9.55
CA GLY A 29 1.09 11.21 -10.73
C GLY A 29 2.53 10.69 -10.83
N PRO A 30 2.86 9.92 -11.87
CA PRO A 30 4.10 9.13 -11.92
C PRO A 30 5.40 9.97 -12.01
N GLN A 31 5.29 11.32 -12.04
CA GLN A 31 6.43 12.22 -12.14
C GLN A 31 6.41 13.24 -11.00
N THR A 32 7.33 13.08 -10.05
CA THR A 32 8.49 13.96 -9.88
C THR A 32 9.35 13.39 -8.76
N GLY A 33 10.52 12.82 -9.07
CA GLY A 33 11.54 12.44 -8.06
C GLY A 33 12.22 13.67 -7.43
N GLN A 34 11.45 14.74 -7.22
CA GLN A 34 11.92 16.00 -6.68
C GLN A 34 11.84 15.93 -5.17
N THR A 35 12.96 16.23 -4.52
CA THR A 35 13.04 16.27 -3.07
C THR A 35 13.04 17.72 -2.57
N GLY A 36 12.68 17.90 -1.31
CA GLY A 36 12.84 19.14 -0.56
C GLY A 36 11.58 19.99 -0.41
N ALA A 37 11.77 21.16 0.19
CA ALA A 37 10.65 21.94 0.73
C ALA A 37 9.61 22.39 -0.31
N VAL A 38 10.03 22.71 -1.54
CA VAL A 38 9.14 23.19 -2.60
C VAL A 38 8.21 22.09 -3.13
N PRO A 39 8.71 20.93 -3.62
CA PRO A 39 7.86 19.84 -4.08
C PRO A 39 6.95 19.31 -2.97
N VAL A 40 7.46 19.10 -1.76
CA VAL A 40 6.65 18.65 -0.62
C VAL A 40 5.52 19.63 -0.28
N ARG A 41 5.76 20.94 -0.27
CA ARG A 41 4.69 21.93 -0.05
C ARG A 41 3.64 21.91 -1.15
N ARG A 42 4.04 21.66 -2.41
CA ARG A 42 3.11 21.51 -3.53
C ARG A 42 2.26 20.25 -3.35
N LEU A 43 2.86 19.12 -3.00
CA LEU A 43 2.18 17.87 -2.69
C LEU A 43 1.14 18.08 -1.57
N ILE A 44 1.56 18.68 -0.44
CA ILE A 44 0.66 19.02 0.67
C ILE A 44 -0.53 19.85 0.20
N LYS A 45 -0.30 20.85 -0.65
CA LYS A 45 -1.38 21.69 -1.18
C LYS A 45 -2.33 20.90 -2.08
N ARG A 46 -1.82 20.03 -2.98
CA ARG A 46 -2.63 19.18 -3.86
C ARG A 46 -3.52 18.25 -3.05
N VAL A 47 -2.93 17.44 -2.16
CA VAL A 47 -3.65 16.47 -1.33
C VAL A 47 -4.73 17.16 -0.50
N LYS A 48 -4.42 18.28 0.17
CA LYS A 48 -5.41 19.05 0.94
C LYS A 48 -6.55 19.63 0.11
N SER A 49 -6.33 19.90 -1.18
CA SER A 49 -7.35 20.47 -2.06
C SER A 49 -8.24 19.38 -2.65
N ALA A 50 -7.70 18.17 -2.82
CA ALA A 50 -8.40 17.02 -3.39
C ALA A 50 -9.12 16.16 -2.33
N THR A 51 -8.60 16.16 -1.10
CA THR A 51 -9.10 15.34 0.01
C THR A 51 -9.39 16.20 1.25
N ASN A 52 -9.93 15.58 2.29
CA ASN A 52 -10.10 16.22 3.59
C ASN A 52 -9.01 15.82 4.59
N TRP A 53 -7.89 15.27 4.10
CA TRP A 53 -6.81 14.79 4.94
C TRP A 53 -5.96 15.96 5.46
N LYS A 54 -5.49 15.83 6.69
CA LYS A 54 -4.70 16.86 7.37
C LYS A 54 -3.22 16.47 7.30
N PRO A 55 -2.32 17.31 6.80
CA PRO A 55 -0.89 17.02 6.84
C PRO A 55 -0.42 16.81 8.28
N TRP A 56 0.41 15.79 8.50
CA TRP A 56 0.91 15.36 9.79
C TRP A 56 2.37 14.87 9.69
N PRO A 57 3.27 15.31 10.57
CA PRO A 57 3.12 16.37 11.57
C PRO A 57 3.40 17.74 10.96
N ILE A 58 2.39 18.62 10.81
CA ILE A 58 2.64 20.03 10.45
C ILE A 58 2.28 20.98 11.59
N ASN A 59 3.27 21.76 12.02
CA ASN A 59 3.07 22.96 12.82
C ASN A 59 3.86 24.12 12.20
N ARG A 60 3.75 25.33 12.76
CA ARG A 60 4.43 26.53 12.20
C ARG A 60 5.96 26.45 12.21
N ARG A 61 6.56 25.48 12.91
CA ARG A 61 8.01 25.27 13.04
C ARG A 61 8.51 24.06 12.25
N THR A 62 7.63 23.35 11.53
CA THR A 62 8.03 22.18 10.76
C THR A 62 9.02 22.59 9.66
N VAL A 63 10.25 22.07 9.77
CA VAL A 63 11.28 22.14 8.74
C VAL A 63 11.12 20.93 7.85
N ILE A 64 11.00 21.15 6.54
CA ILE A 64 10.98 20.09 5.54
C ILE A 64 12.42 19.91 5.09
N ASP A 65 12.97 18.72 5.32
CA ASP A 65 14.33 18.35 4.91
C ASP A 65 14.43 18.28 3.38
N ASP A 66 15.60 18.65 2.84
CA ASP A 66 15.86 18.70 1.40
C ASP A 66 15.88 17.30 0.74
N GLN A 67 15.93 16.23 1.53
CA GLN A 67 15.87 14.84 1.08
C GLN A 67 14.45 14.25 1.09
N LEU A 68 13.46 14.95 1.65
CA LEU A 68 12.08 14.44 1.69
C LEU A 68 11.40 14.57 0.32
N ASP A 69 10.74 13.50 -0.10
CA ASP A 69 9.97 13.36 -1.34
C ASP A 69 8.48 13.05 -1.09
N GLY A 70 8.08 12.98 0.18
CA GLY A 70 6.71 12.68 0.59
C GLY A 70 6.33 13.38 1.89
N TRP A 71 5.07 13.21 2.28
CA TRP A 71 4.53 13.77 3.51
C TRP A 71 3.47 12.87 4.14
N GLY A 72 3.39 12.90 5.47
CA GLY A 72 2.35 12.19 6.23
C GLY A 72 1.03 12.96 6.26
N PHE A 73 -0.09 12.25 6.28
CA PHE A 73 -1.43 12.81 6.42
C PHE A 73 -2.26 11.98 7.38
N LEU A 74 -3.15 12.66 8.10
CA LEU A 74 -4.19 12.06 8.93
C LEU A 74 -5.54 12.20 8.24
N THR A 75 -6.22 11.08 8.07
CA THR A 75 -7.58 11.02 7.55
C THR A 75 -8.61 11.40 8.61
N ARG A 76 -9.91 11.43 8.25
CA ARG A 76 -10.99 11.65 9.23
C ARG A 76 -11.13 10.52 10.23
N ARG A 77 -10.73 9.30 9.86
CA ARG A 77 -10.76 8.10 10.73
C ARG A 77 -9.47 7.91 11.53
N ASN A 78 -8.59 8.93 11.56
CA ASN A 78 -7.27 8.88 12.18
C ASN A 78 -6.35 7.80 11.61
N THR A 79 -6.48 7.50 10.31
CA THR A 79 -5.49 6.70 9.59
C THR A 79 -4.32 7.60 9.22
N GLU A 80 -3.11 7.15 9.52
CA GLU A 80 -1.89 7.78 9.00
C GLU A 80 -1.61 7.26 7.58
N LEU A 81 -1.45 8.17 6.64
CA LEU A 81 -1.08 7.88 5.25
C LEU A 81 0.24 8.58 4.94
N ALA A 82 1.24 7.86 4.45
CA ALA A 82 2.40 8.47 3.80
C ALA A 82 2.06 8.67 2.31
N VAL A 83 2.11 9.90 1.84
CA VAL A 83 1.83 10.25 0.45
C VAL A 83 3.11 10.75 -0.18
N TYR A 84 3.45 10.19 -1.32
CA TYR A 84 4.53 10.59 -2.21
C TYR A 84 3.91 11.10 -3.52
N ASP A 85 4.73 11.57 -4.45
CA ASP A 85 4.22 12.02 -5.75
C ASP A 85 3.62 10.89 -6.58
N ASP A 86 4.12 9.66 -6.45
CA ASP A 86 3.74 8.48 -7.23
C ASP A 86 3.00 7.39 -6.43
N GLN A 87 2.88 7.52 -5.11
CA GLN A 87 2.23 6.49 -4.29
C GLN A 87 1.62 7.01 -2.99
N VAL A 88 0.61 6.29 -2.49
CA VAL A 88 0.04 6.46 -1.15
C VAL A 88 0.13 5.16 -0.38
N LEU A 89 0.75 5.23 0.80
CA LEU A 89 1.01 4.12 1.70
C LEU A 89 0.23 4.32 3.00
N PRO A 90 -0.78 3.49 3.28
CA PRO A 90 -1.46 3.49 4.57
C PRO A 90 -0.57 2.87 5.64
N HIS A 91 -0.43 3.56 6.76
CA HIS A 91 0.28 3.06 7.92
C HIS A 91 -0.69 2.33 8.84
N SER A 92 -0.74 1.00 8.70
CA SER A 92 -1.55 0.10 9.52
C SER A 92 -0.66 -0.89 10.30
N PRO A 93 0.22 -0.39 11.19
CA PRO A 93 1.29 -1.19 11.82
C PRO A 93 0.77 -2.30 12.75
N PHE A 94 -0.49 -2.21 13.17
CA PHE A 94 -1.15 -3.15 14.07
C PHE A 94 -2.23 -3.99 13.40
N SER A 95 -2.22 -4.09 12.06
CA SER A 95 -3.26 -4.81 11.34
C SER A 95 -2.80 -6.12 10.74
N GLY A 96 -3.67 -7.13 10.86
CA GLY A 96 -3.59 -8.38 10.12
C GLY A 96 -2.43 -9.28 10.49
N TRP A 97 -2.29 -10.34 9.70
CA TRP A 97 -1.32 -11.38 9.92
C TRP A 97 0.05 -11.01 9.36
N VAL A 98 1.09 -11.20 10.17
CA VAL A 98 2.49 -11.08 9.78
C VAL A 98 3.33 -12.19 10.42
N ALA A 99 4.39 -12.57 9.72
CA ALA A 99 5.43 -13.46 10.19
C ALA A 99 6.78 -12.75 10.17
N PHE A 100 7.61 -12.96 11.19
CA PHE A 100 8.94 -12.36 11.29
C PHE A 100 9.90 -13.26 12.06
N SER A 101 11.19 -12.92 12.03
CA SER A 101 12.26 -13.83 12.48
C SER A 101 12.14 -15.18 11.77
N ILE A 102 11.91 -15.11 10.46
CA ILE A 102 11.78 -16.28 9.58
C ILE A 102 13.18 -16.83 9.35
N GLU A 103 13.34 -18.12 9.65
CA GLU A 103 14.54 -18.89 9.35
C GLU A 103 14.32 -19.78 8.13
N ALA A 104 15.38 -20.42 7.63
CA ALA A 104 15.34 -21.20 6.40
C ALA A 104 14.25 -22.29 6.37
N TRP A 105 13.98 -22.92 7.51
CA TRP A 105 12.95 -23.97 7.64
C TRP A 105 11.54 -23.43 7.87
N ASP A 106 11.38 -22.13 8.09
CA ASP A 106 10.07 -21.50 8.31
C ASP A 106 9.42 -21.02 7.01
N VAL A 107 10.12 -21.10 5.87
CA VAL A 107 9.68 -20.54 4.57
C VAL A 107 8.32 -21.09 4.14
N ASP A 108 8.13 -22.42 4.23
CA ASP A 108 6.88 -23.06 3.83
C ASP A 108 5.74 -22.70 4.79
N ALA A 109 6.00 -22.71 6.11
CA ALA A 109 5.02 -22.30 7.12
C ALA A 109 4.61 -20.81 6.96
N ALA A 110 5.55 -19.94 6.57
CA ALA A 110 5.26 -18.54 6.28
C ALA A 110 4.37 -18.40 5.03
N ALA A 111 4.60 -19.25 4.02
CA ALA A 111 3.81 -19.27 2.79
C ALA A 111 2.38 -19.79 3.05
N GLU A 112 2.22 -20.83 3.88
CA GLU A 112 0.91 -21.34 4.31
C GLU A 112 0.12 -20.29 5.10
N GLY A 113 0.77 -19.61 6.05
CA GLY A 113 0.11 -18.54 6.82
C GLY A 113 -0.36 -17.37 5.95
N LEU A 114 0.39 -17.03 4.88
CA LEU A 114 -0.09 -16.04 3.91
C LEU A 114 -1.36 -16.51 3.19
N ASP A 115 -1.44 -17.79 2.80
CA ASP A 115 -2.61 -18.35 2.11
C ASP A 115 -3.84 -18.41 3.02
N GLU A 116 -3.64 -18.77 4.29
CA GLU A 116 -4.71 -18.85 5.29
C GLU A 116 -5.33 -17.48 5.55
N HIS A 117 -4.51 -16.43 5.68
CA HIS A 117 -4.97 -15.10 6.09
C HIS A 117 -5.29 -14.16 4.91
N TRP A 118 -4.86 -14.48 3.69
CA TRP A 118 -5.16 -13.69 2.49
C TRP A 118 -6.65 -13.44 2.26
N PRO A 119 -7.54 -14.46 2.31
CA PRO A 119 -8.96 -14.28 2.00
C PRO A 119 -9.67 -13.24 2.86
N GLN A 120 -9.31 -13.12 4.15
CA GLN A 120 -9.96 -12.17 5.06
C GLN A 120 -9.67 -10.72 4.65
N LYS A 121 -8.40 -10.41 4.35
CA LYS A 121 -8.00 -9.06 3.93
C LYS A 121 -8.43 -8.75 2.50
N PHE A 122 -8.43 -9.75 1.61
CA PHE A 122 -8.99 -9.62 0.27
C PHE A 122 -10.49 -9.31 0.27
N ASN A 123 -11.27 -10.03 1.09
CA ASN A 123 -12.70 -9.79 1.22
C ASN A 123 -12.98 -8.41 1.82
N LEU A 124 -12.17 -7.96 2.78
CA LEU A 124 -12.23 -6.62 3.33
C LEU A 124 -12.01 -5.55 2.25
N ALA A 125 -10.96 -5.69 1.43
CA ALA A 125 -10.71 -4.81 0.30
C ALA A 125 -11.88 -4.78 -0.69
N CYS A 126 -12.46 -5.95 -1.01
CA CYS A 126 -13.61 -6.04 -1.90
C CYS A 126 -14.84 -5.29 -1.38
N ARG A 127 -15.04 -5.23 -0.05
CA ARG A 127 -16.15 -4.46 0.56
C ARG A 127 -16.00 -2.96 0.36
N HIS A 128 -14.78 -2.42 0.33
CA HIS A 128 -14.52 -0.99 0.21
C HIS A 128 -14.29 -0.53 -1.23
N TRP A 129 -13.58 -1.32 -2.02
CA TRP A 129 -13.13 -0.93 -3.36
C TRP A 129 -13.90 -1.62 -4.49
N GLY A 130 -14.82 -2.53 -4.16
CA GLY A 130 -15.56 -3.33 -5.13
C GLY A 130 -14.72 -4.49 -5.68
N GLN A 131 -15.08 -4.99 -6.86
CA GLN A 131 -14.35 -6.10 -7.48
C GLN A 131 -13.04 -5.62 -8.12
N PRO A 132 -11.93 -6.36 -7.95
CA PRO A 132 -10.66 -6.03 -8.57
C PRO A 132 -10.72 -6.27 -10.09
N SER A 133 -9.89 -5.51 -10.82
CA SER A 133 -9.63 -5.73 -12.24
C SER A 133 -8.77 -6.97 -12.48
N TYR A 134 -7.99 -7.39 -11.49
CA TYR A 134 -7.12 -8.57 -11.55
C TYR A 134 -6.95 -9.24 -10.19
N VAL A 135 -6.87 -10.57 -10.18
CA VAL A 135 -6.47 -11.39 -9.03
C VAL A 135 -5.59 -12.53 -9.52
N GLY A 136 -4.46 -12.74 -8.87
CA GLY A 136 -3.53 -13.83 -9.16
C GLY A 136 -2.80 -14.33 -7.93
N VAL A 137 -2.28 -15.54 -8.05
CA VAL A 137 -1.50 -16.26 -7.04
C VAL A 137 -0.29 -16.92 -7.69
N ASP A 138 0.79 -17.09 -6.94
CA ASP A 138 2.07 -17.61 -7.42
C ASP A 138 2.03 -19.03 -8.00
N SER A 139 1.05 -19.85 -7.59
CA SER A 139 0.83 -21.18 -8.15
C SER A 139 0.31 -21.16 -9.60
N LYS A 140 -0.17 -20.01 -10.09
CA LYS A 140 -0.66 -19.86 -11.47
C LYS A 140 0.51 -19.70 -12.45
N THR A 141 0.51 -20.50 -13.51
CA THR A 141 1.46 -20.32 -14.62
C THR A 141 1.35 -18.93 -15.24
N GLY A 142 2.49 -18.25 -15.40
CA GLY A 142 2.55 -16.90 -15.96
C GLY A 142 2.26 -15.77 -14.97
N PHE A 143 1.99 -16.08 -13.69
CA PHE A 143 1.63 -15.10 -12.66
C PHE A 143 2.56 -13.87 -12.59
N ASP A 144 3.86 -14.08 -12.78
CA ASP A 144 4.87 -13.03 -12.67
C ASP A 144 4.62 -11.86 -13.66
N ASP A 145 4.00 -12.13 -14.83
CA ASP A 145 3.80 -11.17 -15.91
C ASP A 145 2.31 -10.96 -16.30
N ASP A 146 1.38 -11.64 -15.64
CA ASP A 146 -0.02 -11.76 -16.08
C ASP A 146 -0.83 -10.44 -15.98
N TRP A 147 -0.58 -9.62 -14.95
CA TRP A 147 -1.15 -8.27 -14.87
C TRP A 147 -0.39 -7.26 -15.74
N ALA A 148 0.92 -7.23 -15.54
CA ALA A 148 1.87 -6.42 -16.27
C ALA A 148 3.26 -7.07 -16.12
N PRO A 149 4.22 -6.80 -17.03
CA PRO A 149 5.55 -7.39 -16.96
C PRO A 149 6.20 -7.19 -15.58
N GLY A 150 6.53 -8.30 -14.93
CA GLY A 150 7.15 -8.36 -13.61
C GLY A 150 6.25 -8.03 -12.43
N ALA A 151 4.96 -7.76 -12.63
CA ALA A 151 4.06 -7.34 -11.54
C ALA A 151 3.88 -8.41 -10.46
N GLY A 152 3.98 -9.70 -10.79
CA GLY A 152 3.90 -10.80 -9.84
C GLY A 152 5.25 -11.23 -9.24
N ILE A 153 6.37 -10.70 -9.75
CA ILE A 153 7.71 -11.10 -9.28
C ILE A 153 7.85 -10.83 -7.79
N GLY A 154 8.26 -11.87 -7.05
CA GLY A 154 8.41 -11.80 -5.60
C GLY A 154 7.09 -11.68 -4.82
N ARG A 155 5.93 -11.80 -5.49
CA ARG A 155 4.62 -11.84 -4.86
C ARG A 155 4.11 -13.28 -4.75
N ARG A 156 3.34 -13.52 -3.70
CA ARG A 156 2.59 -14.77 -3.51
C ARG A 156 1.12 -14.59 -3.88
N HIS A 157 0.56 -13.44 -3.51
CA HIS A 157 -0.77 -13.01 -3.92
C HIS A 157 -0.70 -11.60 -4.51
N LEU A 158 -1.55 -11.33 -5.48
CA LEU A 158 -1.75 -9.99 -6.04
C LEU A 158 -3.22 -9.80 -6.44
N ALA A 159 -3.81 -8.71 -5.97
CA ALA A 159 -5.07 -8.19 -6.48
C ALA A 159 -4.91 -6.71 -6.83
N VAL A 160 -5.47 -6.28 -7.96
CA VAL A 160 -5.34 -4.93 -8.48
C VAL A 160 -6.71 -4.33 -8.79
N TRP A 161 -6.95 -3.11 -8.30
CA TRP A 161 -8.09 -2.25 -8.66
C TRP A 161 -7.58 -1.05 -9.44
N THR A 162 -8.35 -0.59 -10.42
CA THR A 162 -7.96 0.53 -11.30
C THR A 162 -8.96 1.69 -11.22
N PRO A 163 -9.05 2.41 -10.08
CA PRO A 163 -9.82 3.65 -10.03
C PRO A 163 -9.19 4.73 -10.93
N PRO A 164 -9.91 5.81 -11.28
CA PRO A 164 -9.36 6.88 -12.11
C PRO A 164 -8.07 7.47 -11.53
N GLY A 165 -6.97 7.37 -12.29
CA GLY A 165 -5.64 7.89 -11.97
C GLY A 165 -4.78 7.08 -11.01
N ALA A 166 -5.20 5.86 -10.64
CA ALA A 166 -4.37 5.01 -9.80
C ALA A 166 -4.59 3.51 -10.03
N GLU A 167 -3.63 2.74 -9.53
CA GLU A 167 -3.75 1.32 -9.27
C GLU A 167 -3.65 1.06 -7.77
N ILE A 168 -4.65 0.40 -7.19
CA ILE A 168 -4.58 -0.07 -5.80
C ILE A 168 -4.14 -1.51 -5.84
N HIS A 169 -2.96 -1.81 -5.29
CA HIS A 169 -2.43 -3.15 -5.19
C HIS A 169 -2.62 -3.68 -3.78
N LEU A 170 -3.32 -4.80 -3.62
CA LEU A 170 -3.24 -5.64 -2.43
C LEU A 170 -2.33 -6.82 -2.76
N TYR A 171 -1.34 -7.12 -1.93
CA TYR A 171 -0.37 -8.17 -2.23
C TYR A 171 0.25 -8.76 -0.96
N SER A 172 0.85 -9.94 -1.11
CA SER A 172 1.78 -10.49 -0.12
C SER A 172 3.10 -10.85 -0.77
N ASN A 173 4.20 -10.72 -0.02
CA ASN A 173 5.53 -11.08 -0.52
C ASN A 173 5.70 -12.59 -0.48
N ARG A 174 6.25 -13.18 -1.55
CA ARG A 174 6.65 -14.59 -1.60
C ARG A 174 7.83 -14.79 -0.64
N PRO A 175 7.72 -15.64 0.39
CA PRO A 175 8.88 -16.01 1.19
C PRO A 175 9.92 -16.70 0.30
N THR A 176 11.18 -16.25 0.37
CA THR A 176 12.30 -16.83 -0.40
C THR A 176 13.40 -17.32 0.53
N LEU A 177 14.08 -18.40 0.13
CA LEU A 177 15.25 -18.93 0.86
C LEU A 177 16.55 -18.19 0.51
N LYS A 178 16.66 -17.66 -0.72
CA LYS A 178 17.87 -17.00 -1.25
C LYS A 178 17.51 -15.78 -2.11
N PRO A 179 17.65 -14.55 -1.60
CA PRO A 179 17.98 -14.21 -0.21
C PRO A 179 16.90 -14.68 0.76
N LEU A 180 17.27 -14.93 2.02
CA LEU A 180 16.30 -15.31 3.04
C LEU A 180 15.36 -14.15 3.34
N THR A 181 14.06 -14.36 3.13
CA THR A 181 13.03 -13.43 3.59
C THR A 181 12.89 -13.54 5.10
N VAL A 182 13.20 -12.47 5.83
CA VAL A 182 13.17 -12.46 7.29
C VAL A 182 11.81 -12.07 7.89
N SER A 183 10.90 -11.54 7.06
CA SER A 183 9.53 -11.17 7.43
C SER A 183 8.59 -11.14 6.22
N VAL A 184 7.34 -11.56 6.42
CA VAL A 184 6.25 -11.45 5.43
C VAL A 184 4.96 -10.94 6.05
N GLY A 185 4.07 -10.44 5.21
CA GLY A 185 2.75 -9.95 5.57
C GLY A 185 1.94 -9.59 4.33
N ILE A 186 0.68 -9.22 4.54
CA ILE A 186 -0.23 -8.77 3.49
C ILE A 186 -0.30 -7.24 3.53
N ASN A 187 0.07 -6.60 2.43
CA ASN A 187 0.25 -5.16 2.30
C ASN A 187 -0.62 -4.62 1.16
N TYR A 188 -0.83 -3.31 1.16
CA TYR A 188 -1.45 -2.63 0.03
C TYR A 188 -0.88 -1.23 -0.16
N VAL A 189 -0.86 -0.80 -1.41
CA VAL A 189 -0.29 0.45 -1.89
C VAL A 189 -1.20 1.01 -2.97
N VAL A 190 -1.37 2.32 -3.00
CA VAL A 190 -1.98 3.02 -4.13
C VAL A 190 -0.87 3.61 -4.98
N TYR A 191 -0.71 3.15 -6.21
CA TYR A 191 0.22 3.71 -7.19
C TYR A 191 -0.51 4.75 -8.04
N LEU A 192 0.02 5.97 -8.12
CA LEU A 192 -0.52 7.06 -8.92
C LEU A 192 0.07 6.97 -10.34
N ASN A 193 -0.74 6.50 -11.29
CA ASN A 193 -0.29 6.19 -12.65
C ASN A 193 -0.70 7.25 -13.68
N GLU A 194 -1.58 8.20 -13.34
CA GLU A 194 -1.95 9.34 -14.18
C GLU A 194 -2.05 10.63 -13.36
N GLU A 195 -1.51 11.75 -13.87
CA GLU A 195 -1.77 13.08 -13.29
C GLU A 195 -2.89 13.78 -14.06
N GLY A 196 -3.78 14.45 -13.33
CA GLY A 196 -4.85 15.27 -13.89
C GLY A 196 -4.37 16.70 -14.11
N THR A 197 -4.78 17.30 -15.23
CA THR A 197 -4.57 18.74 -15.50
C THR A 197 -5.51 19.63 -14.72
#